data_AF-A0A6J4Y7T1-F1
#
_entry.id   AF-A0A6J4Y7T1-F1
#
_cell.length_a   1.000
_cell.length_b   1.000
_cell.length_c   1.000
_cell.angle_alpha   90.00
_cell.angle_beta   90.00
_cell.angle_gamma   90.00
#
_symmetry.space_group_name_H-M   'P 1'
#
loop_
_entity.id
_entity.type
_entity.pdbx_description
1 polymer ?
#
loop_
_entity_poly.entity_id
_entity_poly.type
_entity_poly.pdbx_seq_one_letter_code
_entity_poly.pdbx_strand_id
1 'polypeptide(L)'
;MSVHTPKALRAALAADPQTSPSTHLADDSFAAWCYDNLSLREVRAAFERDADPDECELWGLTALEWRAQVEMAAIALAAVERM
;
A
#
# COMPACT_ATOMS: atom_id res chain seq x y z
N MET A 1 9.09 -12.80 0.49
CA MET A 1 8.56 -12.51 1.84
C MET A 1 7.76 -11.24 1.72
N SER A 2 6.44 -11.33 1.84
CA SER A 2 5.58 -10.15 1.83
C SER A 2 5.70 -9.42 3.16
N VAL A 3 5.76 -8.09 3.11
CA VAL A 3 5.79 -7.25 4.30
C VAL A 3 4.36 -6.83 4.65
N HIS A 4 4.05 -6.78 5.95
CA HIS A 4 2.70 -6.46 6.42
C HIS A 4 2.60 -5.09 7.10
N THR A 5 3.66 -4.27 7.01
CA THR A 5 3.67 -2.93 7.61
C THR A 5 4.34 -1.91 6.70
N PRO A 6 3.92 -0.62 6.74
CA PRO A 6 4.53 0.46 5.98
C PRO A 6 6.03 0.63 6.28
N LYS A 7 6.44 0.43 7.54
CA LYS A 7 7.84 0.54 7.95
C LYS A 7 8.70 -0.55 7.33
N ALA A 8 8.22 -1.80 7.35
CA ALA A 8 8.94 -2.92 6.74
C ALA A 8 9.03 -2.75 5.22
N LEU A 9 7.98 -2.22 4.57
CA LEU A 9 8.01 -1.92 3.14
C LEU A 9 9.09 -0.90 2.77
N ARG A 10 9.17 0.21 3.50
CA ARG A 10 10.24 1.21 3.28
C ARG A 10 11.63 0.62 3.44
N ALA A 11 11.83 -0.23 4.45
CA ALA A 11 13.11 -0.89 4.69
C ALA A 11 13.48 -1.86 3.55
N ALA A 12 12.52 -2.64 3.05
CA ALA A 12 12.72 -3.56 1.94
C ALA A 12 13.07 -2.81 0.64
N LEU A 13 12.34 -1.74 0.31
CA LEU A 13 12.61 -0.92 -0.86
C LEU A 13 13.96 -0.19 -0.79
N ALA A 14 14.39 0.20 0.41
CA ALA A 14 15.70 0.81 0.60
C ALA A 14 16.84 -0.22 0.49
N ALA A 15 16.59 -1.48 0.86
CA ALA A 15 17.57 -2.56 0.76
C ALA A 15 17.73 -3.02 -0.71
N ASP A 16 16.63 -3.12 -1.45
CA ASP A 16 16.62 -3.61 -2.84
C ASP A 16 15.84 -2.68 -3.79
N PRO A 17 16.40 -1.51 -4.14
CA PRO A 17 15.72 -0.50 -4.95
C PRO A 17 15.55 -0.89 -6.43
N GLN A 18 16.05 -2.04 -6.87
CA GLN A 18 15.85 -2.55 -8.23
C GLN A 18 14.67 -3.53 -8.34
N THR A 19 14.11 -3.97 -7.21
CA THR A 19 13.00 -4.91 -7.18
C THR A 19 11.67 -4.16 -7.28
N SER A 20 10.74 -4.65 -8.09
CA SER A 20 9.40 -4.05 -8.19
C SER A 20 8.73 -4.01 -6.80
N PRO A 21 8.21 -2.84 -6.37
CA PRO A 21 7.61 -2.69 -5.05
C PRO A 21 6.44 -3.63 -4.76
N SER A 22 5.70 -4.03 -5.80
CA SER A 22 4.64 -5.04 -5.72
C SER A 22 5.10 -6.38 -5.17
N THR A 23 6.36 -6.78 -5.40
CA THR A 23 6.95 -8.05 -4.90
C THR A 23 6.97 -8.12 -3.37
N HIS A 24 6.93 -6.96 -2.70
CA HIS A 24 6.93 -6.87 -1.24
C HIS A 24 5.52 -6.78 -0.67
N LEU A 25 4.51 -6.47 -1.47
CA LEU A 25 3.12 -6.48 -1.04
C LEU A 25 2.65 -7.93 -0.91
N ALA A 26 1.66 -8.16 -0.04
CA ALA A 26 1.02 -9.47 0.02
C ALA A 26 0.04 -9.59 -1.15
N ASP A 27 0.12 -10.71 -1.87
CA ASP A 27 -0.90 -11.06 -2.86
C ASP A 27 -2.29 -11.09 -2.17
N ASP A 28 -3.32 -10.63 -2.89
CA ASP A 28 -4.69 -10.46 -2.39
C ASP A 28 -4.86 -9.45 -1.22
N SER A 29 -3.86 -8.61 -0.94
CA SER A 29 -4.02 -7.52 0.03
C SER A 29 -4.64 -6.27 -0.58
N PHE A 30 -5.32 -5.48 0.27
CA PHE A 30 -5.83 -4.17 -0.14
C PHE A 30 -4.72 -3.25 -0.66
N ALA A 31 -3.50 -3.31 -0.10
CA ALA A 31 -2.38 -2.54 -0.62
C ALA A 31 -2.00 -2.94 -2.06
N ALA A 32 -2.00 -4.23 -2.37
CA ALA A 32 -1.75 -4.71 -3.73
C ALA A 32 -2.85 -4.26 -4.69
N TRP A 33 -4.11 -4.36 -4.27
CA TRP A 33 -5.23 -3.86 -5.06
C TRP A 33 -5.14 -2.35 -5.32
N CYS A 34 -4.85 -1.54 -4.30
CA CYS A 34 -4.65 -0.10 -4.47
C CYS A 34 -3.47 0.22 -5.38
N TYR A 35 -2.38 -0.54 -5.30
CA TYR A 35 -1.21 -0.37 -6.15
C TYR A 35 -1.53 -0.64 -7.63
N ASP A 36 -2.33 -1.67 -7.92
CA ASP A 36 -2.68 -2.04 -9.30
C ASP A 36 -3.82 -1.19 -9.90
N ASN A 37 -4.74 -0.69 -9.06
CA ASN A 37 -5.98 -0.05 -9.52
C ASN A 37 -6.00 1.48 -9.35
N LEU A 38 -5.13 2.06 -8.51
CA LEU A 38 -5.14 3.49 -8.20
C LEU A 38 -3.82 4.17 -8.56
N SER A 39 -3.88 5.44 -8.91
CA SER A 39 -2.70 6.29 -9.07
C SER A 39 -2.16 6.77 -7.72
N LEU A 40 -0.89 7.19 -7.67
CA LEU A 40 -0.28 7.74 -6.44
C LEU A 40 -1.11 8.90 -5.85
N ARG A 41 -1.69 9.74 -6.72
CA ARG A 41 -2.54 10.85 -6.31
C ARG A 41 -3.81 10.37 -5.62
N GLU A 42 -4.46 9.34 -6.16
CA GLU A 42 -5.69 8.77 -5.59
C GLU A 42 -5.41 8.09 -4.26
N VAL A 43 -4.33 7.31 -4.16
CA VAL A 43 -3.94 6.67 -2.88
C VAL A 43 -3.57 7.70 -1.82
N ARG A 44 -2.89 8.80 -2.20
CA ARG A 44 -2.60 9.90 -1.26
C ARG A 44 -3.87 10.59 -0.77
N ALA A 45 -4.80 10.89 -1.68
CA ALA A 45 -6.10 11.44 -1.30
C ALA A 45 -6.86 10.47 -0.37
N ALA A 46 -6.79 9.17 -0.64
CA ALA A 46 -7.35 8.14 0.22
C ALA A 46 -6.71 8.11 1.62
N PHE A 47 -5.40 8.34 1.72
CA PHE A 47 -4.70 8.38 3.01
C PHE A 47 -5.04 9.61 3.87
N GLU A 48 -5.45 10.70 3.23
CA GLU A 48 -5.82 11.96 3.88
C GLU A 48 -7.28 11.97 4.39
N ARG A 49 -8.14 11.09 3.86
CA ARG A 49 -9.51 10.89 4.35
C ARG A 49 -9.56 9.84 5.46
N ASP A 50 -10.68 9.84 6.19
CA ASP A 50 -11.02 8.74 7.09
C ASP A 50 -11.18 7.43 6.30
N ALA A 51 -10.93 6.32 7.00
CA ALA A 51 -11.08 4.99 6.42
C ALA A 51 -12.51 4.80 5.93
N ASP A 52 -12.62 4.33 4.69
CA ASP A 52 -13.91 4.07 4.08
C ASP A 52 -14.54 2.83 4.74
N PRO A 53 -15.72 2.96 5.38
CA PRO A 53 -16.35 1.84 6.07
C PRO A 53 -16.76 0.73 5.11
N ASP A 54 -17.14 1.05 3.87
CA ASP A 54 -17.54 0.05 2.88
C ASP A 54 -16.31 -0.74 2.39
N GLU A 55 -15.18 -0.07 2.19
CA GLU A 55 -13.92 -0.77 1.85
C GLU A 55 -13.40 -1.58 3.04
N CYS A 56 -13.53 -1.07 4.27
CA CYS A 56 -13.17 -1.81 5.47
C CYS A 56 -13.99 -3.11 5.61
N GLU A 57 -15.30 -3.04 5.38
CA GLU A 57 -16.17 -4.24 5.42
C GLU A 57 -15.84 -5.21 4.29
N LEU A 58 -15.71 -4.72 3.05
CA LEU A 58 -15.42 -5.53 1.87
C LEU A 58 -14.11 -6.32 2.02
N TRP A 59 -13.08 -5.68 2.56
CA TRP A 59 -11.75 -6.26 2.72
C TRP A 59 -11.52 -6.89 4.10
N GLY A 60 -12.52 -6.85 4.99
CA GLY A 60 -12.41 -7.37 6.36
C GLY A 60 -11.33 -6.67 7.20
N LEU A 61 -11.11 -5.39 6.96
CA LEU A 61 -10.07 -4.59 7.61
C LEU A 61 -10.67 -3.68 8.69
N THR A 62 -9.94 -3.48 9.77
CA THR A 62 -10.20 -2.34 10.65
C THR A 62 -9.78 -1.03 9.97
N ALA A 63 -10.32 0.10 10.42
CA ALA A 63 -9.91 1.42 9.93
C ALA A 63 -8.39 1.67 10.03
N LEU A 64 -7.74 1.10 11.06
CA LEU A 64 -6.30 1.20 11.23
C LEU A 64 -5.53 0.36 10.20
N GLU A 65 -5.99 -0.87 9.95
CA GLU A 65 -5.38 -1.75 8.95
C GLU A 65 -5.59 -1.22 7.53
N TRP A 66 -6.80 -0.75 7.22
CA TRP A 66 -7.09 -0.08 5.96
C TRP A 66 -6.11 1.07 5.71
N ARG A 67 -5.93 1.95 6.69
CA ARG A 67 -5.01 3.08 6.55
C ARG A 67 -3.55 2.63 6.38
N ALA A 68 -3.13 1.59 7.09
CA ALA A 68 -1.79 1.02 6.92
C ALA A 68 -1.59 0.42 5.51
N GLN A 69 -2.61 -0.24 4.96
CA GLN A 69 -2.59 -0.80 3.60
C GLN A 69 -2.54 0.31 2.54
N VAL A 70 -3.33 1.38 2.70
CA VAL A 70 -3.28 2.58 1.84
C VAL A 70 -1.89 3.22 1.88
N GLU A 71 -1.30 3.36 3.07
CA GLU A 71 0.06 3.89 3.22
C GLU A 71 1.09 3.01 2.48
N MET A 72 0.96 1.69 2.58
CA MET A 72 1.83 0.74 1.87
C MET A 72 1.73 0.90 0.35
N ALA A 73 0.51 1.00 -0.19
CA ALA A 73 0.30 1.27 -1.61
C ALA A 73 0.93 2.61 -2.03
N ALA A 74 0.79 3.66 -1.21
CA ALA A 74 1.38 4.97 -1.49
C ALA A 74 2.91 4.92 -1.53
N ILE A 75 3.53 4.18 -0.61
CA ILE A 75 4.99 3.96 -0.58
C ILE A 75 5.44 3.20 -1.83
N ALA A 76 4.72 2.14 -2.20
CA ALA A 76 5.05 1.31 -3.36
C ALA A 76 4.95 2.12 -4.66
N LEU A 77 3.84 2.83 -4.89
CA LEU A 77 3.65 3.69 -6.06
C LEU A 77 4.70 4.82 -6.11
N ALA A 78 4.99 5.46 -4.98
CA ALA A 78 6.01 6.50 -4.93
C ALA A 78 7.43 5.97 -5.21
N ALA A 79 7.70 4.69 -4.93
CA ALA A 79 8.96 4.06 -5.30
C ALA A 79 9.03 3.78 -6.81
N VAL A 80 7.93 3.36 -7.44
CA VAL A 80 7.85 3.18 -8.90
C VAL A 80 8.06 4.50 -9.63
N GLU A 81 7.45 5.60 -9.20
CA GLU A 81 7.63 6.91 -9.85
C GLU A 81 9.06 7.47 -9.75
N ARG A 82 9.90 6.88 -8.88
CA ARG A 82 11.31 7.28 -8.69
C ARG A 82 12.30 6.41 -9.46
N MET A 83 11.84 5.30 -10.03
CA MET A 83 12.62 4.40 -10.89
C MET A 83 12.66 4.92 -12.32
#